data_AF-A0A183GQC3-F1
#
_entry.id   AF-A0A183GQC3-F1
#
_cell.length_a   1.000
_cell.length_b   1.000
_cell.length_c   1.000
_cell.angle_alpha   90.00
_cell.angle_beta   90.00
_cell.angle_gamma   90.00
#
_symmetry.space_group_name_H-M   'P 1'
#
loop_
_entity.id
_entity.type
_entity.pdbx_description
1 polymer ?
#
loop_
_entity_poly.entity_id
_entity_poly.type
_entity_poly.pdbx_seq_one_letter_code
_entity_poly.pdbx_strand_id
1 'polypeptide(L)'
;MIKVGDRVSVGGHGATVRYVGDVSGHPGHWVGVEWDDSDRGRHDGVVGGVRYFQTRAAKGGSLVKIQNVSPGVDLLTAILNRYADNVDENVLVVSSKAVELVGMQSTSVKQSNVFELQHIVLESCSVAEPPPETSTLFKSCVTLNLFNNLLYRWDDVRKILKFFPKIRELVLRYF
;
A
#
# COMPACT_ATOMS: atom_id res chain seq x y z
N MET A 1 4.22 -14.46 0.05
CA MET A 1 2.99 -15.29 -0.06
C MET A 1 1.92 -14.64 0.81
N ILE A 2 0.74 -14.37 0.24
CA ILE A 2 -0.37 -13.72 0.94
C ILE A 2 -0.98 -14.68 1.97
N LYS A 3 -1.27 -14.19 3.16
CA LYS A 3 -1.84 -14.94 4.30
C LYS A 3 -3.00 -14.19 4.93
N VAL A 4 -3.83 -14.93 5.67
CA VAL A 4 -4.91 -14.33 6.48
C VAL A 4 -4.32 -13.35 7.49
N GLY A 5 -4.94 -12.18 7.59
CA GLY A 5 -4.49 -11.06 8.41
C GLY A 5 -3.61 -10.05 7.67
N ASP A 6 -3.05 -10.40 6.52
CA ASP A 6 -2.26 -9.45 5.72
C ASP A 6 -3.13 -8.28 5.22
N ARG A 7 -2.50 -7.11 5.14
CA ARG A 7 -3.06 -5.94 4.47
C ARG A 7 -2.68 -5.96 3.00
N VAL A 8 -3.64 -5.70 2.15
CA VAL A 8 -3.48 -5.77 0.70
C VAL A 8 -4.19 -4.63 0.01
N SER A 9 -3.75 -4.31 -1.20
CA SER A 9 -4.44 -3.40 -2.12
C SER A 9 -5.06 -4.20 -3.26
N VAL A 10 -6.35 -3.98 -3.53
CA VAL A 10 -7.05 -4.60 -4.65
C VAL A 10 -7.68 -3.49 -5.48
N GLY A 11 -7.14 -3.27 -6.69
CA GLY A 11 -7.58 -2.17 -7.55
C GLY A 11 -7.38 -0.78 -6.92
N GLY A 12 -6.35 -0.60 -6.10
CA GLY A 12 -6.06 0.68 -5.42
C GLY A 12 -6.79 0.87 -4.08
N HIS A 13 -7.58 -0.11 -3.63
CA HIS A 13 -8.34 -0.02 -2.39
C HIS A 13 -7.78 -0.96 -1.31
N GLY A 14 -7.59 -0.42 -0.12
CA GLY A 14 -7.09 -1.16 1.05
C GLY A 14 -8.10 -2.19 1.56
N ALA A 15 -7.60 -3.37 1.87
CA ALA A 15 -8.37 -4.45 2.45
C ALA A 15 -7.51 -5.34 3.36
N THR A 16 -8.18 -6.12 4.21
CA THR A 16 -7.57 -7.16 5.04
C THR A 16 -7.95 -8.53 4.53
N VAL A 17 -6.96 -9.41 4.39
CA VAL A 17 -7.20 -10.80 3.98
C VAL A 17 -7.87 -11.58 5.11
N ARG A 18 -9.00 -12.21 4.79
CA ARG A 18 -9.80 -13.04 5.69
C ARG A 18 -9.85 -14.51 5.28
N TYR A 19 -9.57 -14.82 4.02
CA TYR A 19 -9.54 -16.19 3.50
C TYR A 19 -8.53 -16.31 2.37
N VAL A 20 -7.86 -17.45 2.27
CA VAL A 20 -7.02 -17.82 1.12
C VAL A 20 -7.30 -19.29 0.81
N GLY A 21 -7.76 -19.60 -0.41
CA GLY A 21 -8.09 -20.96 -0.79
C GLY A 21 -9.03 -21.07 -1.98
N ASP A 22 -9.53 -22.28 -2.21
CA ASP A 22 -10.48 -22.57 -3.28
C ASP A 22 -11.90 -22.12 -2.94
N VAL A 23 -12.68 -21.78 -3.96
CA VAL A 23 -14.08 -21.39 -3.81
C VAL A 23 -14.95 -22.37 -4.58
N SER A 24 -15.96 -22.91 -3.91
CA SER A 24 -16.89 -23.88 -4.50
C SER A 24 -17.51 -23.33 -5.79
N GLY A 25 -17.48 -24.14 -6.85
CA GLY A 25 -17.95 -23.77 -8.19
C GLY A 25 -17.06 -22.78 -8.96
N HIS A 26 -15.92 -22.36 -8.42
CA HIS A 26 -15.06 -21.35 -9.00
C HIS A 26 -13.59 -21.79 -9.05
N PRO A 27 -13.06 -22.22 -10.21
CA PRO A 27 -11.71 -22.79 -10.30
C PRO A 27 -10.60 -21.78 -9.97
N GLY A 28 -9.48 -22.25 -9.44
CA GLY A 28 -8.28 -21.46 -9.13
C GLY A 28 -8.26 -20.85 -7.73
N HIS A 29 -7.19 -20.14 -7.39
CA HIS A 29 -6.96 -19.62 -6.04
C HIS A 29 -7.66 -18.27 -5.82
N TRP A 30 -8.39 -18.19 -4.72
CA TRP A 30 -9.13 -16.99 -4.31
C TRP A 30 -8.61 -16.45 -2.99
N VAL A 31 -8.83 -15.15 -2.82
CA VAL A 31 -8.58 -14.43 -1.59
C VAL A 31 -9.89 -13.79 -1.16
N GLY A 32 -10.37 -14.13 0.02
CA GLY A 32 -11.45 -13.40 0.67
C GLY A 32 -10.86 -12.19 1.37
N VAL A 33 -11.34 -11.00 1.02
CA VAL A 33 -10.90 -9.74 1.58
C VAL A 33 -12.06 -9.05 2.29
N GLU A 34 -11.77 -8.39 3.39
CA GLU A 34 -12.64 -7.41 4.04
C GLU A 34 -12.12 -6.02 3.72
N TRP A 35 -12.94 -5.18 3.09
CA TRP A 35 -12.56 -3.84 2.68
C TRP A 35 -12.50 -2.88 3.86
N ASP A 36 -11.62 -1.88 3.77
CA ASP A 36 -11.66 -0.75 4.70
C ASP A 36 -12.94 0.08 4.55
N ASP A 37 -13.34 0.29 3.30
CA ASP A 37 -14.61 0.88 2.92
C ASP A 37 -15.63 -0.23 2.66
N SER A 38 -16.56 -0.41 3.59
CA SER A 38 -17.53 -1.50 3.54
C SER A 38 -18.46 -1.44 2.32
N ASP A 39 -18.63 -0.28 1.69
CA ASP A 39 -19.54 -0.12 0.55
C ASP A 39 -18.98 -0.79 -0.72
N ARG A 40 -17.71 -1.21 -0.70
CA ARG A 40 -17.06 -1.93 -1.82
C ARG A 40 -17.30 -3.43 -1.81
N GLY A 41 -17.68 -3.99 -0.68
CA GLY A 41 -17.89 -5.42 -0.59
C GLY A 41 -19.22 -5.84 -1.20
N ARG A 42 -19.36 -7.15 -1.37
CA ARG A 42 -20.53 -7.79 -2.00
C ARG A 42 -21.28 -8.70 -1.04
N HIS A 43 -20.59 -9.22 -0.03
CA HIS A 43 -21.11 -10.23 0.90
C HIS A 43 -20.39 -10.13 2.26
N ASP A 44 -20.87 -10.90 3.23
CA ASP A 44 -20.28 -11.01 4.58
C ASP A 44 -19.22 -12.14 4.68
N GLY A 45 -18.97 -12.83 3.57
CA GLY A 45 -18.10 -14.01 3.49
C GLY A 45 -18.84 -15.30 3.16
N VAL A 46 -20.17 -15.25 3.00
CA VAL A 46 -20.97 -16.35 2.43
C VAL A 46 -21.16 -16.18 0.93
N VAL A 47 -20.81 -17.21 0.14
CA VAL A 47 -21.08 -17.26 -1.31
C VAL A 47 -21.59 -18.65 -1.68
N GLY A 48 -22.72 -18.70 -2.39
CA GLY A 48 -23.35 -19.98 -2.79
C GLY A 48 -23.76 -20.85 -1.58
N GLY A 49 -24.13 -20.23 -0.46
CA GLY A 49 -24.51 -20.94 0.78
C GLY A 49 -23.33 -21.45 1.63
N VAL A 50 -22.08 -21.28 1.18
CA VAL A 50 -20.88 -21.70 1.92
C VAL A 50 -20.22 -20.49 2.59
N ARG A 51 -19.86 -20.62 3.87
CA ARG A 51 -19.12 -19.58 4.62
C ARG A 51 -17.62 -19.79 4.48
N TYR A 52 -16.94 -18.82 3.89
CA TYR A 52 -15.48 -18.79 3.75
C TYR A 52 -14.82 -17.93 4.83
N PHE A 53 -15.46 -16.82 5.19
CA PHE A 53 -15.00 -15.91 6.23
C PHE A 53 -16.16 -15.11 6.85
N GLN A 54 -15.84 -14.19 7.76
CA GLN A 54 -16.76 -13.28 8.41
C GLN A 54 -16.21 -11.85 8.29
N THR A 55 -17.09 -10.89 7.98
CA THR A 55 -16.78 -9.46 8.01
C THR A 55 -17.57 -8.74 9.10
N ARG A 56 -17.14 -7.53 9.45
CA ARG A 56 -17.80 -6.63 10.39
C ARG A 56 -19.11 -6.08 9.83
N ALA A 57 -19.12 -5.73 8.55
CA ALA A 57 -20.32 -5.24 7.85
C ALA A 57 -20.96 -6.35 7.01
N ALA A 58 -22.29 -6.34 6.87
CA ALA A 58 -23.04 -7.37 6.14
C ALA A 58 -22.67 -7.49 4.65
N LYS A 59 -22.09 -6.44 4.06
CA LYS A 59 -21.56 -6.44 2.71
C LYS A 59 -20.10 -5.96 2.66
N GLY A 60 -19.35 -6.16 3.74
CA GLY A 60 -17.98 -5.63 3.84
C GLY A 60 -16.91 -6.44 3.10
N GLY A 61 -17.24 -7.60 2.53
CA GLY A 61 -16.27 -8.52 1.97
C GLY A 61 -16.48 -8.89 0.51
N SER A 62 -15.40 -9.35 -0.13
CA SER A 62 -15.40 -9.87 -1.49
C SER A 62 -14.46 -11.08 -1.61
N LEU A 63 -14.80 -12.04 -2.46
CA LEU A 63 -13.85 -13.03 -2.99
C LEU A 63 -13.25 -12.50 -4.28
N VAL A 64 -11.92 -12.39 -4.33
CA VAL A 64 -11.16 -11.90 -5.49
C VAL A 64 -10.10 -12.91 -5.92
N LYS A 65 -9.72 -12.89 -7.20
CA LYS A 65 -8.63 -13.72 -7.70
C LYS A 65 -7.31 -13.25 -7.11
N ILE A 66 -6.45 -14.20 -6.69
CA ILE A 66 -5.17 -13.88 -6.06
C ILE A 66 -4.28 -12.96 -6.93
N GLN A 67 -4.36 -13.07 -8.25
CA GLN A 67 -3.62 -12.23 -9.20
C GLN A 67 -4.03 -10.74 -9.18
N ASN A 68 -5.21 -10.43 -8.64
CA ASN A 68 -5.70 -9.05 -8.50
C ASN A 68 -5.34 -8.45 -7.13
N VAL A 69 -4.64 -9.20 -6.28
CA VAL A 69 -4.27 -8.79 -4.93
C VAL A 69 -2.82 -8.34 -4.92
N SER A 70 -2.60 -7.08 -4.61
CA SER A 70 -1.26 -6.50 -4.41
C SER A 70 -0.90 -6.53 -2.93
N PRO A 71 0.24 -7.12 -2.53
CA PRO A 71 0.74 -7.06 -1.16
C PRO A 71 1.30 -5.69 -0.79
N GLY A 72 1.42 -4.76 -1.75
CA GLY A 72 2.09 -3.48 -1.57
C GLY A 72 3.58 -3.53 -1.93
N VAL A 73 4.28 -2.47 -1.55
CA VAL A 73 5.71 -2.27 -1.82
C VAL A 73 6.43 -1.80 -0.56
N ASP A 74 7.76 -1.91 -0.55
CA ASP A 74 8.58 -1.28 0.48
C ASP A 74 8.59 0.26 0.34
N LEU A 75 8.98 0.93 1.42
CA LEU A 75 9.03 2.39 1.50
C LEU A 75 9.88 3.04 0.39
N LEU A 76 11.07 2.50 0.10
CA LEU A 76 11.97 3.11 -0.88
C LEU A 76 11.39 3.00 -2.28
N THR A 77 10.83 1.84 -2.63
CA THR A 77 10.11 1.64 -3.89
C THR A 77 8.94 2.62 -4.01
N ALA A 78 8.15 2.84 -2.95
CA ALA A 78 7.07 3.82 -2.97
C ALA A 78 7.56 5.26 -3.19
N ILE A 79 8.66 5.65 -2.54
CA ILE A 79 9.30 6.97 -2.73
C ILE A 79 9.77 7.14 -4.16
N LEU A 80 10.46 6.14 -4.71
CA LEU A 80 10.96 6.18 -6.08
C LEU A 80 9.79 6.27 -7.07
N ASN A 81 8.76 5.44 -6.93
CA ASN A 81 7.58 5.50 -7.81
C ASN A 81 6.87 6.87 -7.74
N ARG A 82 6.90 7.55 -6.59
CA ARG A 82 6.23 8.84 -6.40
C ARG A 82 7.06 10.01 -6.92
N TYR A 83 8.36 10.00 -6.68
CA TYR A 83 9.24 11.17 -6.85
C TYR A 83 10.29 11.03 -7.94
N ALA A 84 10.67 9.81 -8.35
CA ALA A 84 11.74 9.62 -9.33
C ALA A 84 11.34 10.09 -10.74
N ASP A 85 10.04 10.14 -11.07
CA ASP A 85 9.56 10.65 -12.35
C ASP A 85 9.08 12.11 -12.32
N ASN A 86 9.03 12.75 -11.14
CA ASN A 86 8.40 14.06 -10.93
C ASN A 86 9.38 15.19 -10.55
N VAL A 87 10.66 15.10 -10.93
CA VAL A 87 11.54 16.28 -10.87
C VAL A 87 11.24 17.19 -12.07
N ASP A 88 10.07 17.80 -12.05
CA ASP A 88 9.82 19.07 -12.72
C ASP A 88 9.87 20.14 -11.62
N GLU A 89 10.71 21.15 -11.79
CA GLU A 89 11.12 22.12 -10.74
C GLU A 89 9.98 22.99 -10.16
N ASN A 90 8.70 22.72 -10.41
CA ASN A 90 7.60 23.64 -10.10
C ASN A 90 6.35 23.05 -9.42
N VAL A 91 6.35 21.83 -8.89
CA VAL A 91 5.10 21.27 -8.30
C VAL A 91 4.93 21.65 -6.83
N LEU A 92 4.53 22.91 -6.61
CA LEU A 92 3.63 23.29 -5.53
C LEU A 92 2.21 22.90 -5.95
N VAL A 93 1.61 21.96 -5.21
CA VAL A 93 0.18 21.64 -5.06
C VAL A 93 -0.79 22.25 -6.10
N VAL A 94 -1.54 21.40 -6.84
CA VAL A 94 -3.01 21.46 -7.03
C VAL A 94 -3.49 20.39 -8.03
N SER A 95 -4.46 19.59 -7.55
CA SER A 95 -5.58 18.93 -8.28
C SER A 95 -5.33 17.84 -9.35
N SER A 96 -5.90 16.68 -9.03
CA SER A 96 -6.42 15.59 -9.87
C SER A 96 -6.46 15.74 -11.40
N LYS A 97 -5.74 14.86 -12.11
CA LYS A 97 -6.29 13.95 -13.16
C LYS A 97 -5.21 12.96 -13.61
N ALA A 98 -5.59 11.69 -13.69
CA ALA A 98 -4.73 10.59 -14.13
C ALA A 98 -4.38 10.71 -15.62
N VAL A 99 -3.15 10.35 -15.98
CA VAL A 99 -2.76 10.02 -17.35
C VAL A 99 -1.96 8.73 -17.31
N GLU A 100 -2.42 7.72 -18.06
CA GLU A 100 -1.73 6.48 -18.36
C GLU A 100 -0.49 6.78 -19.21
N LEU A 101 0.69 6.29 -18.81
CA LEU A 101 1.83 6.19 -19.72
C LEU A 101 2.58 4.87 -19.54
N VAL A 102 2.48 4.08 -20.60
CA VAL A 102 3.28 2.90 -20.93
C VAL A 102 4.71 3.35 -21.26
N GLY A 103 5.70 2.60 -20.80
CA GLY A 103 7.03 2.60 -21.43
C GLY A 103 8.21 2.56 -20.47
N MET A 104 8.77 1.36 -20.28
CA MET A 104 10.10 1.15 -19.72
C MET A 104 11.16 2.02 -20.42
N GLN A 105 11.98 2.75 -19.66
CA GLN A 105 13.46 2.71 -19.63
C GLN A 105 14.08 4.01 -19.10
N SER A 106 14.85 3.89 -18.00
CA SER A 106 16.22 4.45 -17.78
C SER A 106 16.48 4.67 -16.27
N THR A 107 17.16 3.69 -15.65
CA THR A 107 17.21 3.44 -14.19
C THR A 107 18.41 4.03 -13.43
N SER A 108 19.15 5.04 -13.90
CA SER A 108 20.36 5.50 -13.15
C SER A 108 20.59 6.99 -12.94
N VAL A 109 19.85 7.91 -13.58
CA VAL A 109 20.14 9.36 -13.45
C VAL A 109 19.11 10.11 -12.61
N LYS A 110 17.93 9.54 -12.34
CA LYS A 110 16.81 10.21 -11.64
C LYS A 110 16.75 9.99 -10.11
N GLN A 111 17.67 9.22 -9.52
CA GLN A 111 17.65 8.88 -8.09
C GLN A 111 18.27 9.94 -7.17
N SER A 112 18.96 10.94 -7.71
CA SER A 112 19.95 11.72 -6.95
C SER A 112 19.38 12.66 -5.89
N ASN A 113 18.07 12.93 -5.84
CA ASN A 113 17.52 13.90 -4.88
C ASN A 113 16.44 13.38 -3.91
N VAL A 114 15.99 12.12 -4.01
CA VAL A 114 14.90 11.64 -3.13
C VAL A 114 15.33 11.58 -1.65
N PHE A 115 16.63 11.43 -1.38
CA PHE A 115 17.17 11.37 -0.02
C PHE A 115 17.35 12.75 0.65
N GLU A 116 17.27 13.84 -0.11
CA GLU A 116 17.35 15.21 0.43
C GLU A 116 15.97 15.84 0.67
N LEU A 117 14.89 15.15 0.29
CA LEU A 117 13.52 15.60 0.51
C LEU A 117 13.26 15.87 2.01
N GLN A 118 12.72 17.05 2.29
CA GLN A 118 12.30 17.44 3.66
C GLN A 118 10.91 16.91 4.02
N HIS A 119 10.04 16.80 3.02
CA HIS A 119 8.66 16.40 3.18
C HIS A 119 8.32 15.26 2.22
N ILE A 120 8.02 14.09 2.76
CA ILE A 120 7.69 12.90 1.98
C ILE A 120 6.22 12.56 2.23
N VAL A 121 5.43 12.53 1.16
CA VAL A 121 4.00 12.21 1.17
C VAL A 121 3.74 10.98 0.31
N LEU A 122 3.43 9.89 1.00
CA LEU A 122 3.15 8.58 0.43
C LEU A 122 1.72 8.13 0.74
N GLU A 123 0.79 9.08 0.83
CA GLU A 123 -0.61 8.77 1.09
C GLU A 123 -1.15 7.82 0.01
N SER A 124 -1.75 6.72 0.44
CA SER A 124 -2.33 5.71 -0.47
C SER A 124 -1.33 5.10 -1.48
N CYS A 125 -0.03 5.10 -1.18
CA CYS A 125 1.02 4.52 -2.03
C CYS A 125 1.24 3.01 -1.83
N SER A 126 0.37 2.34 -1.09
CA SER A 126 0.46 0.89 -0.78
C SER A 126 1.78 0.47 -0.13
N VAL A 127 2.37 1.33 0.72
CA VAL A 127 3.54 0.99 1.54
C VAL A 127 3.16 -0.12 2.52
N ALA A 128 3.81 -1.26 2.42
CA ALA A 128 3.56 -2.44 3.26
C ALA A 128 4.77 -2.82 4.11
N GLU A 129 5.97 -2.41 3.71
CA GLU A 129 7.21 -2.85 4.35
C GLU A 129 8.21 -1.69 4.56
N PRO A 130 9.11 -1.81 5.55
CA PRO A 130 10.25 -0.91 5.68
C PRO A 130 11.14 -0.92 4.43
N PRO A 131 11.95 0.12 4.21
CA PRO A 131 12.92 0.10 3.11
C PRO A 131 13.99 -0.99 3.36
N PRO A 132 14.69 -1.48 2.31
CA PRO A 132 15.80 -2.41 2.47
C PRO A 132 16.83 -1.92 3.49
N GLU A 133 17.43 -2.84 4.27
CA GLU A 133 18.39 -2.46 5.33
C GLU A 133 19.62 -1.70 4.80
N THR A 134 19.96 -1.88 3.53
CA THR A 134 21.05 -1.20 2.83
C THR A 134 20.69 0.21 2.35
N SER A 135 19.46 0.68 2.58
CA SER A 135 19.00 1.97 2.07
C SER A 135 19.70 3.14 2.75
N THR A 136 19.94 4.19 1.97
CA THR A 136 20.47 5.46 2.47
C THR A 136 19.50 6.14 3.44
N LEU A 137 20.04 6.82 4.45
CA LEU A 137 19.24 7.61 5.39
C LEU A 137 18.66 8.87 4.73
N PHE A 138 17.41 9.19 5.05
CA PHE A 138 16.73 10.44 4.68
C PHE A 138 17.09 11.53 5.68
N LYS A 139 18.34 12.02 5.62
CA LYS A 139 18.92 12.93 6.63
C LYS A 139 18.27 14.31 6.71
N SER A 140 17.53 14.71 5.68
CA SER A 140 16.85 16.00 5.59
C SER A 140 15.36 15.93 5.91
N CYS A 141 14.77 14.74 5.90
CA CYS A 141 13.33 14.55 6.04
C CYS A 141 12.86 14.84 7.47
N VAL A 142 11.88 15.75 7.58
CA VAL A 142 11.27 16.20 8.84
C VAL A 142 9.80 15.81 8.95
N THR A 143 9.11 15.56 7.83
CA THR A 143 7.72 15.07 7.82
C THR A 143 7.58 13.86 6.90
N LEU A 144 6.99 12.79 7.41
CA LEU A 144 6.67 11.58 6.65
C LEU A 144 5.18 11.26 6.77
N ASN A 145 4.46 11.35 5.66
CA ASN A 145 3.05 10.97 5.59
C ASN A 145 2.91 9.59 4.96
N LEU A 146 2.45 8.62 5.76
CA LEU A 146 2.14 7.25 5.39
C LEU A 146 0.65 6.95 5.60
N PHE A 147 -0.21 7.96 5.59
CA PHE A 147 -1.65 7.78 5.74
C PHE A 147 -2.22 6.84 4.67
N ASN A 148 -3.20 6.03 5.06
CA ASN A 148 -3.89 5.09 4.18
C ASN A 148 -2.97 4.10 3.42
N ASN A 149 -1.93 3.59 4.08
CA ASN A 149 -1.06 2.53 3.55
C ASN A 149 -1.39 1.15 4.16
N LEU A 150 -0.56 0.15 3.84
CA LEU A 150 -0.75 -1.26 4.20
C LEU A 150 0.06 -1.68 5.44
N LEU A 151 0.79 -0.76 6.06
CA LEU A 151 1.45 -1.00 7.35
C LEU A 151 0.41 -1.31 8.44
N TYR A 152 0.62 -2.40 9.18
CA TYR A 152 -0.28 -2.83 10.25
C TYR A 152 0.44 -3.22 11.55
N ARG A 153 1.77 -3.08 11.59
CA ARG A 153 2.59 -3.38 12.78
C ARG A 153 3.43 -2.18 13.15
N TRP A 154 3.41 -1.84 14.44
CA TRP A 154 4.28 -0.79 15.00
C TRP A 154 5.77 -1.11 14.84
N ASP A 155 6.15 -2.38 14.78
CA ASP A 155 7.55 -2.76 14.54
C ASP A 155 8.04 -2.33 13.15
N ASP A 156 7.19 -2.37 12.13
CA ASP A 156 7.55 -1.93 10.78
C ASP A 156 7.66 -0.40 10.71
N VAL A 157 6.77 0.32 11.41
CA VAL A 157 6.91 1.78 11.61
C VAL A 157 8.25 2.09 12.28
N ARG A 158 8.60 1.40 13.37
CA ARG A 158 9.87 1.59 14.07
C ARG A 158 11.08 1.32 13.15
N LYS A 159 11.03 0.27 12.32
CA LYS A 159 12.09 -0.03 11.34
C LYS A 159 12.21 1.07 10.29
N ILE A 160 11.08 1.62 9.80
CA ILE A 160 11.07 2.78 8.90
C ILE A 160 11.76 3.97 9.54
N LEU A 161 11.40 4.32 10.78
CA LEU A 161 11.92 5.53 11.44
C LEU A 161 13.44 5.51 11.68
N LYS A 162 14.08 4.33 11.70
CA LYS A 162 15.56 4.24 11.73
C LYS A 162 16.24 4.95 10.56
N PHE A 163 15.54 5.11 9.43
CA PHE A 163 16.05 5.78 8.23
C PHE A 163 15.83 7.30 8.24
N PHE A 164 15.10 7.84 9.23
CA PHE A 164 14.68 9.25 9.28
C PHE A 164 15.17 9.93 10.57
N PRO A 165 16.48 10.23 10.68
CA PRO A 165 17.08 10.71 11.94
C PRO A 165 16.60 12.10 12.39
N LYS A 166 15.94 12.87 11.52
CA LYS A 166 15.41 14.21 11.82
C LYS A 166 13.89 14.29 11.78
N ILE A 167 13.18 13.17 11.77
CA ILE A 167 11.72 13.15 11.72
C ILE A 167 11.12 13.92 12.90
N ARG A 168 10.15 14.79 12.61
CA ARG A 168 9.40 15.58 13.61
C ARG A 168 7.92 15.29 13.54
N GLU A 169 7.42 14.95 12.36
CA GLU A 169 6.02 14.65 12.12
C GLU A 169 5.90 13.34 11.33
N LEU A 170 5.03 12.45 11.83
CA LEU A 170 4.70 11.20 11.20
C LEU A 170 3.18 11.08 11.12
N VAL A 171 2.64 11.01 9.91
CA VAL A 171 1.20 10.84 9.68
C VAL A 171 0.94 9.37 9.37
N LEU A 172 0.15 8.71 10.21
CA LEU A 172 -0.27 7.32 10.06
C LEU A 172 -1.79 7.25 10.09
N ARG A 173 -2.34 6.16 9.56
CA ARG A 173 -3.70 5.74 9.90
C ARG A 173 -3.69 5.08 11.29
N TYR A 174 -4.84 5.11 11.98
CA TYR A 174 -5.05 4.34 13.20
C TYR A 174 -4.80 2.83 12.93
N PHE A 175 -4.01 2.20 13.80
CA PHE A 175 -3.70 0.76 13.78
C PHE A 175 -4.81 -0.08 14.43
#